data_AF-A0A3D5P591-F1
#
_entry.id   AF-A0A3D5P591-F1
#
_cell.length_a   1.000
_cell.length_b   1.000
_cell.length_c   1.000
_cell.angle_alpha   90.00
_cell.angle_beta   90.00
_cell.angle_gamma   90.00
#
_symmetry.space_group_name_H-M   'P 1'
#
loop_
_entity.id
_entity.type
_entity.pdbx_description
1 polymer ?
#
loop_
_entity_poly.entity_id
_entity_poly.type
_entity_poly.pdbx_seq_one_letter_code
_entity_poly.pdbx_strand_id
1 'polypeptide(L)'
;MSERAATLLQGRREQMERALGRPLATPEAGADDAIPDETRSYLLGEAQDLYWNEIEWELITDEEARDAGTLAELTFPGMLAYVRGLLLSEVMPDSLSPASPRPQVVSDVLDFVASRLVVLQDELSDPDNSDLERLQAEMEMTGGLIDRVLYLYHGLNEQDIERLEQAEA
;
A
#
# COMPACT_ATOMS: atom_id res chain seq x y z
N MET A 1 3.55 5.90 -13.82
CA MET A 1 4.60 5.36 -12.94
C MET A 1 5.97 5.87 -13.36
N SER A 2 6.81 6.35 -12.44
CA SER A 2 8.21 6.70 -12.74
C SER A 2 9.11 5.45 -12.70
N GLU A 3 10.22 5.45 -13.42
CA GLU A 3 11.20 4.34 -13.40
C GLU A 3 11.76 4.08 -11.98
N ARG A 4 11.89 5.14 -11.17
CA ARG A 4 12.30 5.04 -9.77
C ARG A 4 11.24 4.34 -8.91
N ALA A 5 9.97 4.68 -9.08
CA ALA A 5 8.88 4.01 -8.36
C ALA A 5 8.81 2.51 -8.72
N ALA A 6 9.02 2.17 -10.01
CA ALA A 6 9.09 0.79 -10.48
C ALA A 6 10.25 0.02 -9.86
N THR A 7 11.42 0.63 -9.85
CA THR A 7 12.61 0.05 -9.24
C THR A 7 12.42 -0.16 -7.73
N LEU A 8 11.76 0.78 -7.04
CA LEU A 8 11.46 0.68 -5.61
C LEU A 8 10.54 -0.51 -5.32
N LEU A 9 9.41 -0.62 -6.02
CA LEU A 9 8.47 -1.72 -5.82
C LEU A 9 9.10 -3.07 -6.14
N GLN A 10 9.84 -3.16 -7.25
CA GLN A 10 10.56 -4.37 -7.62
C GLN A 10 11.59 -4.76 -6.55
N GLY A 11 12.36 -3.80 -6.04
CA GLY A 11 13.34 -4.04 -4.98
C GLY A 11 12.70 -4.56 -3.70
N ARG A 12 11.57 -3.98 -3.27
CA ARG A 12 10.81 -4.46 -2.11
C ARG A 12 10.28 -5.87 -2.31
N ARG A 13 9.73 -6.15 -3.50
CA ARG A 13 9.27 -7.49 -3.86
C ARG A 13 10.39 -8.53 -3.78
N GLU A 14 11.55 -8.23 -4.36
CA GLU A 14 12.72 -9.12 -4.33
C GLU A 14 13.26 -9.33 -2.91
N GLN A 15 13.21 -8.32 -2.05
CA GLN A 15 13.55 -8.44 -0.64
C GLN A 15 12.61 -9.42 0.07
N MET A 16 11.30 -9.28 -0.13
CA MET A 16 10.30 -10.19 0.44
C MET A 16 10.48 -11.62 -0.06
N GLU A 17 10.66 -11.81 -1.37
CA GLU A 17 10.91 -13.13 -1.97
C GLU A 17 12.17 -13.80 -1.38
N ARG A 18 13.24 -13.03 -1.17
CA ARG A 18 14.48 -13.51 -0.56
C ARG A 18 14.27 -13.90 0.90
N ALA A 19 13.57 -13.09 1.68
CA ALA A 19 13.30 -13.35 3.08
C ALA A 19 12.42 -14.61 3.27
N LEU A 20 11.40 -14.78 2.42
CA LEU A 20 10.51 -15.96 2.44
C LEU A 20 11.14 -17.20 1.80
N GLY A 21 12.10 -17.02 0.89
CA GLY A 21 12.76 -18.11 0.16
C GLY A 21 11.89 -18.70 -0.96
N ARG A 22 10.93 -17.94 -1.48
CA ARG A 22 9.99 -18.35 -2.54
C ARG A 22 9.50 -17.13 -3.33
N PRO A 23 9.07 -17.29 -4.60
CA PRO A 23 8.44 -16.20 -5.34
C PRO A 23 7.11 -15.80 -4.69
N LEU A 24 6.73 -14.52 -4.84
CA LEU A 24 5.42 -14.04 -4.43
C LEU A 24 4.36 -14.43 -5.46
N ALA A 25 3.18 -14.80 -4.98
CA ALA A 25 2.04 -15.14 -5.83
C ALA A 25 1.40 -13.85 -6.39
N THR A 26 0.89 -13.88 -7.61
CA THR A 26 0.10 -12.76 -8.17
C THR A 26 -1.39 -13.12 -8.08
N PRO A 27 -2.30 -12.17 -7.77
CA PRO A 27 -3.73 -12.43 -7.84
C PRO A 27 -4.14 -12.89 -9.24
N GLU A 28 -4.76 -14.08 -9.32
CA GLU A 28 -5.31 -14.60 -10.58
C GLU A 28 -6.77 -14.14 -10.77
N ALA A 29 -7.53 -14.06 -9.67
CA ALA A 29 -8.95 -13.72 -9.71
C ALA A 29 -9.15 -12.27 -10.19
N GLY A 30 -9.93 -12.10 -11.25
CA GLY A 30 -10.23 -10.80 -11.86
C GLY A 30 -9.05 -10.17 -12.62
N ALA A 31 -7.89 -10.82 -12.73
CA ALA A 31 -6.69 -10.27 -13.37
C ALA A 31 -6.84 -10.02 -14.89
N ASP A 32 -7.66 -10.84 -15.55
CA ASP A 32 -7.94 -10.72 -16.99
C ASP A 32 -9.26 -9.97 -17.27
N ASP A 33 -10.00 -9.57 -16.22
CA ASP A 33 -11.27 -8.87 -16.39
C ASP A 33 -11.03 -7.43 -16.87
N ALA A 34 -11.57 -7.10 -18.03
CA ALA A 34 -11.52 -5.74 -18.54
C ALA A 34 -12.31 -4.79 -17.62
N ILE A 35 -11.64 -3.74 -17.15
CA ILE A 35 -12.26 -2.64 -16.39
C ILE A 35 -12.29 -1.42 -17.30
N PRO A 36 -13.44 -0.74 -17.48
CA PRO A 36 -13.48 0.53 -18.20
C PRO A 36 -12.52 1.56 -17.57
N ASP A 37 -11.80 2.32 -18.38
CA ASP A 37 -10.81 3.30 -17.91
C ASP A 37 -11.39 4.31 -16.91
N GLU A 38 -12.64 4.74 -17.11
CA GLU A 38 -13.36 5.63 -16.19
C GLU A 38 -13.57 4.98 -14.82
N THR A 39 -13.99 3.71 -14.79
CA THR A 39 -14.16 2.96 -13.54
C THR A 39 -12.83 2.72 -12.85
N ARG A 40 -11.78 2.35 -13.61
CA ARG A 40 -10.42 2.16 -13.06
C ARG A 40 -9.89 3.45 -12.45
N SER A 41 -10.07 4.57 -13.14
CA SER A 41 -9.66 5.90 -12.67
C SER A 41 -10.44 6.35 -11.44
N TYR A 42 -11.76 6.11 -11.42
CA TYR A 42 -12.60 6.40 -10.26
C TYR A 42 -12.15 5.62 -9.02
N LEU A 43 -11.96 4.30 -9.15
CA LEU A 43 -11.54 3.45 -8.04
C LEU A 43 -10.13 3.80 -7.52
N LEU A 44 -9.23 4.20 -8.41
CA LEU A 44 -7.92 4.72 -8.02
C LEU A 44 -8.04 6.08 -7.31
N GLY A 45 -8.93 6.96 -7.78
CA GLY A 45 -9.20 8.26 -7.15
C GLY A 45 -9.67 8.10 -5.71
N GLU A 46 -10.60 7.18 -5.45
CA GLU A 46 -11.06 6.89 -4.08
C GLU A 46 -9.91 6.43 -3.17
N ALA A 47 -8.98 5.62 -3.68
CA ALA A 47 -7.80 5.20 -2.92
C ALA A 47 -6.84 6.36 -2.62
N GLN A 48 -6.68 7.27 -3.58
CA GLN A 48 -5.86 8.48 -3.39
C GLN A 48 -6.48 9.40 -2.34
N ASP A 49 -7.80 9.60 -2.40
CA ASP A 49 -8.53 10.41 -1.42
C ASP A 49 -8.41 9.81 -0.02
N LEU A 50 -8.54 8.47 0.13
CA LEU A 50 -8.32 7.79 1.40
C LEU A 50 -6.91 8.03 1.95
N TYR A 51 -5.89 7.81 1.11
CA TYR A 51 -4.49 8.05 1.50
C TYR A 51 -4.26 9.48 1.99
N TRP A 52 -4.74 10.49 1.25
CA TRP A 52 -4.52 11.88 1.63
C TRP A 52 -5.26 12.27 2.91
N ASN A 53 -6.50 11.80 3.06
CA ASN A 53 -7.27 12.02 4.28
C ASN A 53 -6.56 11.42 5.50
N GLU A 54 -6.08 10.18 5.39
CA GLU A 54 -5.41 9.48 6.49
C GLU A 54 -4.06 10.13 6.86
N ILE A 55 -3.25 10.53 5.86
CA ILE A 55 -2.04 11.32 6.12
C ILE A 55 -2.34 12.66 6.78
N GLU A 56 -3.34 13.39 6.29
CA GLU A 56 -3.71 14.69 6.87
C GLU A 56 -4.15 14.54 8.32
N TRP A 57 -4.97 13.53 8.62
CA TRP A 57 -5.38 13.24 9.99
C TRP A 57 -4.20 12.96 10.90
N GLU A 58 -3.31 12.06 10.51
CA GLU A 58 -2.18 11.64 11.36
C GLU A 58 -1.17 12.76 11.59
N LEU A 59 -0.91 13.59 10.58
CA LEU A 59 -0.01 14.74 10.73
C LEU A 59 -0.62 15.86 11.60
N ILE A 60 -1.96 15.95 11.69
CA ILE A 60 -2.65 16.92 12.55
C ILE A 60 -2.70 16.43 14.00
N THR A 61 -2.98 15.15 14.22
CA THR A 61 -3.25 14.62 15.57
C THR A 61 -1.99 14.09 16.25
N ASP A 62 -1.03 13.57 15.47
CA ASP A 62 0.18 12.90 15.97
C ASP A 62 -0.19 11.84 17.03
N GLU A 63 -1.33 11.16 16.83
CA GLU A 63 -1.94 10.28 17.83
C GLU A 63 -1.25 8.91 17.82
N GLU A 64 -0.83 8.42 16.65
CA GLU A 64 -0.26 7.07 16.51
C GLU A 64 1.25 6.99 16.74
N ALA A 65 1.99 8.06 16.46
CA ALA A 65 3.43 8.12 16.73
C ALA A 65 3.76 8.09 18.23
N ARG A 66 2.80 8.39 19.11
CA ARG A 66 3.01 8.56 20.55
C ARG A 66 3.00 7.26 21.37
N ASP A 67 2.33 6.20 20.91
CA ASP A 67 2.06 5.02 21.76
C ASP A 67 2.71 3.69 21.29
N ALA A 68 3.05 3.51 20.00
CA ALA A 68 3.54 2.19 19.52
C ALA A 68 4.65 2.23 18.45
N GLY A 69 5.15 3.41 18.07
CA GLY A 69 5.86 3.57 16.80
C GLY A 69 4.86 3.60 15.64
N THR A 70 5.28 4.13 14.49
CA THR A 70 4.45 4.40 13.32
C THR A 70 3.96 3.10 12.66
N LEU A 71 2.96 2.43 13.25
CA LEU A 71 2.38 1.22 12.70
C LEU A 71 1.41 1.60 11.58
N ALA A 72 1.82 1.42 10.33
CA ALA A 72 1.00 1.73 9.15
C ALA A 72 -0.41 1.08 9.14
N GLU A 73 -0.61 -0.01 9.88
CA GLU A 73 -1.93 -0.64 10.05
C GLU A 73 -2.91 0.19 10.88
N LEU A 74 -2.39 0.97 11.83
CA LEU A 74 -3.17 1.91 12.61
C LEU A 74 -3.46 3.16 11.75
N THR A 75 -2.47 3.59 10.96
CA THR A 75 -2.48 4.85 10.20
C THR A 75 -3.43 4.82 9.00
N PHE A 76 -3.54 3.68 8.31
CA PHE A 76 -4.28 3.56 7.05
C PHE A 76 -5.43 2.54 7.09
N PRO A 77 -6.33 2.59 8.09
CA PRO A 77 -7.31 1.53 8.30
C PRO A 77 -8.36 1.48 7.17
N GLY A 78 -8.77 2.65 6.66
CA GLY A 78 -9.72 2.79 5.56
C GLY A 78 -9.12 2.36 4.23
N MET A 79 -7.90 2.81 3.93
CA MET A 79 -7.17 2.39 2.74
C MET A 79 -6.92 0.88 2.70
N LEU A 80 -6.50 0.27 3.82
CA LEU A 80 -6.27 -1.17 3.89
C LEU A 80 -7.57 -1.97 3.77
N ALA A 81 -8.66 -1.49 4.36
CA ALA A 81 -9.98 -2.09 4.17
C ALA A 81 -10.45 -2.01 2.70
N TYR A 82 -10.21 -0.87 2.05
CA TYR A 82 -10.54 -0.66 0.65
C TYR A 82 -9.75 -1.60 -0.28
N VAL A 83 -8.42 -1.71 -0.09
CA VAL A 83 -7.56 -2.64 -0.83
C VAL A 83 -8.02 -4.10 -0.63
N ARG A 84 -8.36 -4.51 0.60
CA ARG A 84 -8.92 -5.85 0.86
C ARG A 84 -10.22 -6.08 0.08
N GLY A 85 -11.10 -5.08 0.02
CA GLY A 85 -12.33 -5.14 -0.78
C GLY A 85 -12.07 -5.31 -2.27
N LEU A 86 -11.06 -4.62 -2.81
CA LEU A 86 -10.64 -4.76 -4.21
C LEU A 86 -9.99 -6.12 -4.51
N LEU A 87 -9.51 -6.86 -3.53
CA LEU A 87 -8.91 -8.19 -3.72
C LEU A 87 -9.85 -9.33 -3.32
N LEU A 88 -11.07 -9.02 -2.89
CA LEU A 88 -12.01 -10.01 -2.38
C LEU A 88 -12.42 -10.98 -3.50
N SER A 89 -12.01 -12.23 -3.37
CA SER A 89 -12.29 -13.32 -4.33
C SER A 89 -13.51 -14.17 -3.94
N GLU A 90 -13.90 -14.15 -2.66
CA GLU A 90 -14.99 -14.95 -2.12
C GLU A 90 -15.94 -14.10 -1.27
N VAL A 91 -17.23 -14.38 -1.37
CA VAL A 91 -18.28 -13.76 -0.55
C VAL A 91 -19.11 -14.86 0.09
N MET A 92 -19.82 -14.52 1.18
CA MET A 92 -20.73 -15.46 1.82
C MET A 92 -21.81 -15.95 0.83
N PRO A 93 -22.31 -17.20 0.97
CA PRO A 93 -23.29 -17.76 0.04
C PRO A 93 -24.60 -16.97 -0.08
N ASP A 94 -24.95 -16.18 0.94
CA ASP A 94 -26.13 -15.32 1.01
C ASP A 94 -25.87 -13.88 0.51
N SER A 95 -24.67 -13.58 0.02
CA SER A 95 -24.35 -12.27 -0.54
C SER A 95 -25.21 -11.93 -1.75
N LEU A 96 -25.75 -10.71 -1.76
CA LEU A 96 -26.59 -10.19 -2.85
C LEU A 96 -25.80 -9.85 -4.12
N SER A 97 -24.47 -9.78 -4.02
CA SER A 97 -23.57 -9.52 -5.15
C SER A 97 -22.39 -10.51 -5.09
N PRO A 98 -21.93 -11.01 -6.25
CA PRO A 98 -20.70 -11.80 -6.29
C PRO A 98 -19.48 -10.97 -5.89
N ALA A 99 -18.42 -11.67 -5.49
CA ALA A 99 -17.09 -11.10 -5.44
C ALA A 99 -16.70 -10.56 -6.82
N SER A 100 -16.07 -9.39 -6.85
CA SER A 100 -15.63 -8.74 -8.08
C SER A 100 -14.22 -8.17 -7.86
N PRO A 101 -13.19 -9.03 -7.75
CA PRO A 101 -11.83 -8.59 -7.52
C PRO A 101 -11.32 -7.71 -8.67
N ARG A 102 -10.51 -6.71 -8.32
CA ARG A 102 -9.94 -5.67 -9.18
C ARG A 102 -8.44 -5.50 -8.88
N PRO A 103 -7.62 -6.55 -9.03
CA PRO A 103 -6.19 -6.48 -8.70
C PRO A 103 -5.43 -5.43 -9.53
N GLN A 104 -5.91 -5.09 -10.73
CA GLN A 104 -5.32 -4.04 -11.56
C GLN A 104 -5.41 -2.66 -10.92
N VAL A 105 -6.46 -2.39 -10.15
CA VAL A 105 -6.61 -1.14 -9.39
C VAL A 105 -5.64 -1.13 -8.21
N VAL A 106 -5.47 -2.26 -7.53
CA VAL A 106 -4.48 -2.36 -6.44
C VAL A 106 -3.05 -2.19 -6.95
N SER A 107 -2.75 -2.69 -8.16
CA SER A 107 -1.48 -2.39 -8.82
C SER A 107 -1.31 -0.89 -9.08
N ASP A 108 -2.33 -0.18 -9.54
CA ASP A 108 -2.24 1.27 -9.73
C ASP A 108 -2.10 2.03 -8.40
N VAL A 109 -2.69 1.50 -7.33
CA VAL A 109 -2.53 2.02 -5.96
C VAL A 109 -1.07 1.87 -5.52
N LEU A 110 -0.45 0.71 -5.71
CA LEU A 110 0.97 0.51 -5.44
C LEU A 110 1.84 1.49 -6.24
N ASP A 111 1.54 1.69 -7.52
CA ASP A 111 2.24 2.66 -8.37
C ASP A 111 2.12 4.09 -7.82
N PHE A 112 0.92 4.48 -7.36
CA PHE A 112 0.66 5.78 -6.76
C PHE A 112 1.46 5.98 -5.47
N VAL A 113 1.33 5.06 -4.50
CA VAL A 113 1.99 5.18 -3.19
C VAL A 113 3.52 5.13 -3.35
N ALA A 114 4.04 4.26 -4.22
CA ALA A 114 5.47 4.24 -4.54
C ALA A 114 5.96 5.52 -5.21
N SER A 115 5.15 6.12 -6.10
CA SER A 115 5.48 7.41 -6.70
C SER A 115 5.51 8.52 -5.65
N ARG A 116 4.58 8.53 -4.69
CA ARG A 116 4.59 9.49 -3.58
C ARG A 116 5.82 9.31 -2.70
N LEU A 117 6.21 8.07 -2.39
CA LEU A 117 7.41 7.80 -1.61
C LEU A 117 8.68 8.35 -2.27
N VAL A 118 8.80 8.24 -3.60
CA VAL A 118 9.93 8.83 -4.34
C VAL A 118 9.92 10.36 -4.25
N VAL A 119 8.75 10.99 -4.34
CA VAL A 119 8.62 12.45 -4.17
C VAL A 119 9.06 12.87 -2.77
N LEU A 120 8.65 12.15 -1.73
CA LEU A 120 9.06 12.42 -0.34
C LEU A 120 10.57 12.28 -0.15
N GLN A 121 11.19 11.27 -0.76
CA GLN A 121 12.65 11.10 -0.74
C GLN A 121 13.39 12.28 -1.39
N ASP A 122 12.84 12.80 -2.50
CA ASP A 122 13.41 13.95 -3.20
C ASP A 122 13.24 15.24 -2.36
N GLU A 123 12.07 15.44 -1.75
CA GLU A 123 11.79 16.58 -0.87
C GLU A 123 12.64 16.57 0.42
N LEU A 124 12.90 15.40 1.00
CA LEU A 124 13.79 15.24 2.16
C LEU A 124 15.26 15.48 1.83
N SER A 125 15.64 15.25 0.56
CA SER A 125 17.00 15.50 0.09
C SER A 125 17.26 16.97 -0.25
N ASP A 126 16.21 17.80 -0.29
CA ASP A 126 16.31 19.24 -0.57
C ASP A 126 16.78 20.00 0.69
N PRO A 127 17.99 20.62 0.67
CA PRO A 127 18.52 21.35 1.82
C PRO A 127 17.73 22.62 2.18
N ASP A 128 16.88 23.14 1.28
CA ASP A 128 16.07 24.33 1.52
C ASP A 128 14.71 23.98 2.18
N ASN A 129 14.43 22.70 2.40
CA ASN A 129 13.17 22.25 2.99
C ASN A 129 13.20 22.37 4.52
N SER A 130 12.27 23.16 5.08
CA SER A 130 12.23 23.43 6.51
C SER A 130 11.41 22.43 7.33
N ASP A 131 10.64 21.55 6.69
CA ASP A 131 9.65 20.68 7.34
C ASP A 131 10.06 19.20 7.30
N LEU A 132 11.34 18.94 7.58
CA LEU A 132 11.96 17.62 7.44
C LEU A 132 11.34 16.57 8.36
N GLU A 133 10.93 16.95 9.58
CA GLU A 133 10.31 16.02 10.53
C GLU A 133 8.96 15.51 10.00
N ARG A 134 8.12 16.42 9.48
CA ARG A 134 6.82 16.05 8.89
C ARG A 134 6.99 15.15 7.67
N LEU A 135 7.95 15.49 6.80
CA LEU A 135 8.22 14.71 5.59
C LEU A 135 8.80 13.33 5.91
N GLN A 136 9.64 13.23 6.94
CA GLN A 136 10.19 11.96 7.43
C GLN A 136 9.06 11.06 7.97
N ALA A 137 8.15 11.62 8.77
CA ALA A 137 6.98 10.89 9.27
C ALA A 137 6.08 10.40 8.12
N GLU A 138 5.76 11.27 7.15
CA GLU A 138 4.97 10.88 5.98
C GLU A 138 5.69 9.77 5.17
N MET A 139 7.01 9.88 5.00
CA MET A 139 7.82 8.88 4.28
C MET A 139 7.78 7.52 4.95
N GLU A 140 7.89 7.46 6.29
CA GLU A 140 7.84 6.23 7.06
C GLU A 140 6.45 5.57 6.98
N MET A 141 5.39 6.35 7.18
CA MET A 141 4.00 5.90 7.03
C MET A 141 3.73 5.34 5.63
N THR A 142 4.12 6.10 4.60
CA THR A 142 3.96 5.72 3.19
C THR A 142 4.74 4.46 2.86
N GLY A 143 5.97 4.34 3.39
CA GLY A 143 6.79 3.15 3.25
C GLY A 143 6.11 1.91 3.85
N GLY A 144 5.63 2.00 5.09
CA GLY A 144 4.93 0.89 5.73
C GLY A 144 3.62 0.51 5.02
N LEU A 145 2.90 1.49 4.46
CA LEU A 145 1.70 1.22 3.66
C LEU A 145 2.02 0.38 2.41
N ILE A 146 3.13 0.65 1.71
CA ILE A 146 3.53 -0.15 0.55
C ILE A 146 3.68 -1.62 0.93
N ASP A 147 4.38 -1.91 2.04
CA ASP A 147 4.58 -3.30 2.46
C ASP A 147 3.25 -3.97 2.77
N ARG A 148 2.38 -3.29 3.52
CA ARG A 148 1.08 -3.85 3.88
C ARG A 148 0.18 -4.10 2.67
N VAL A 149 0.18 -3.20 1.68
CA VAL A 149 -0.54 -3.39 0.42
C VAL A 149 0.08 -4.55 -0.38
N LEU A 150 1.41 -4.69 -0.41
CA LEU A 150 2.09 -5.83 -1.03
C LEU A 150 1.73 -7.16 -0.35
N TYR A 151 1.61 -7.19 0.98
CA TYR A 151 1.19 -8.40 1.70
C TYR A 151 -0.21 -8.83 1.28
N LEU A 152 -1.13 -7.87 1.20
CA LEU A 152 -2.51 -8.12 0.74
C LEU A 152 -2.52 -8.55 -0.72
N TYR A 153 -1.81 -7.84 -1.59
CA TYR A 153 -1.74 -8.12 -3.03
C TYR A 153 -1.18 -9.50 -3.31
N HIS A 154 -0.17 -9.94 -2.56
CA HIS A 154 0.44 -11.25 -2.73
C HIS A 154 -0.19 -12.36 -1.89
N GLY A 155 -1.28 -12.06 -1.17
CA GLY A 155 -2.02 -13.04 -0.35
C GLY A 155 -1.18 -13.67 0.75
N LEU A 156 -0.28 -12.92 1.36
CA LEU A 156 0.59 -13.42 2.43
C LEU A 156 -0.23 -13.76 3.69
N ASN A 157 0.13 -14.88 4.32
CA ASN A 157 -0.47 -15.28 5.59
C ASN A 157 0.29 -14.67 6.78
N GLU A 158 -0.25 -14.84 7.99
CA GLU A 158 0.35 -14.32 9.22
C GLU A 158 1.79 -14.80 9.43
N GLN A 159 2.12 -16.06 9.12
CA GLN A 159 3.47 -16.60 9.27
C GLN A 159 4.47 -15.98 8.28
N ASP A 160 4.03 -15.71 7.05
CA ASP A 160 4.84 -15.00 6.06
C ASP A 160 5.12 -13.57 6.55
N ILE A 161 4.09 -12.88 7.05
CA ILE A 161 4.20 -11.50 7.53
C ILE A 161 5.13 -11.41 8.75
N GLU A 162 4.93 -12.26 9.76
CA GLU A 162 5.81 -12.32 10.94
C GLU A 162 7.28 -12.53 10.55
N ARG A 163 7.54 -13.36 9.54
CA ARG A 163 8.89 -13.62 9.05
C ARG A 163 9.50 -12.41 8.32
N LEU A 164 8.69 -11.63 7.62
CA LEU A 164 9.14 -10.41 6.95
C LEU A 164 9.45 -9.31 7.97
N GLU A 165 8.56 -9.11 8.95
CA GLU A 165 8.75 -8.13 10.03
C GLU A 165 10.00 -8.46 10.87
N GLN A 166 10.26 -9.74 11.15
CA GLN A 166 11.50 -10.18 11.83
C GLN A 166 12.77 -9.98 11.01
N ALA A 167 12.68 -9.91 9.68
CA ALA A 167 13.84 -9.68 8.81
C ALA A 167 14.18 -8.19 8.66
N GLU A 168 13.25 -7.30 9.03
CA GLU A 168 13.41 -5.85 8.99
C GLU A 168 13.84 -5.25 10.35
N ALA A 169 13.63 -5.98 11.44
CA ALA A 169 14.05 -5.66 12.82
C ALA A 169 15.54 -5.93 13.09
#